data_AF-A0A699VSU4-F1
#
_entry.id   AF-A0A699VSU4-F1
#
_cell.length_a   1.000
_cell.length_b   1.000
_cell.length_c   1.000
_cell.angle_alpha   90.00
_cell.angle_beta   90.00
_cell.angle_gamma   90.00
#
_symmetry.space_group_name_H-M   'P 1'
#
loop_
_entity.id
_entity.type
_entity.pdbx_description
1 polymer ?
#
loop_
_entity_poly.entity_id
_entity_poly.type
_entity_poly.pdbx_seq_one_letter_code
_entity_poly.pdbx_strand_id
1 'polypeptide(L)'
;MDISSYTTRFNELAILCPGMVPTERKKVEAYIRGLSENIKGEVTSSEPATLSKAVRMAHTLMEQKIGHKARDCWSKVVATGANA
;
A
#
# COMPACT_ATOMS: atom_id res chain seq x y z
N MET A 1 -10.53 -1.56 -0.14
CA MET A 1 -10.12 -0.40 -0.96
C MET A 1 -8.74 -0.72 -1.51
N ASP A 2 -8.55 -0.65 -2.83
CA ASP A 2 -7.23 -0.81 -3.42
C ASP A 2 -6.39 0.47 -3.22
N ILE A 3 -5.07 0.37 -3.38
CA ILE A 3 -4.13 1.48 -3.16
C ILE A 3 -4.32 2.63 -4.14
N SER A 4 -4.65 2.35 -5.40
CA SER A 4 -4.91 3.36 -6.42
C SER A 4 -6.17 4.16 -6.07
N SER A 5 -7.26 3.49 -5.71
CA SER A 5 -8.49 4.16 -5.25
C SER A 5 -8.26 5.02 -3.99
N TYR A 6 -7.49 4.52 -3.02
CA TYR A 6 -7.11 5.29 -1.83
C TYR A 6 -6.26 6.52 -2.19
N THR A 7 -5.26 6.35 -3.06
CA THR A 7 -4.37 7.42 -3.51
C THR A 7 -5.14 8.54 -4.21
N THR A 8 -6.07 8.19 -5.11
CA THR A 8 -6.91 9.16 -5.81
C THR A 8 -7.70 10.01 -4.82
N ARG A 9 -8.42 9.37 -3.89
CA ARG A 9 -9.21 10.07 -2.86
C ARG A 9 -8.35 10.96 -1.97
N PHE A 10 -7.16 10.49 -1.60
CA PHE A 10 -6.23 11.28 -0.79
C PHE A 10 -5.78 12.55 -1.53
N ASN A 11 -5.45 12.42 -2.82
CA ASN A 11 -5.05 13.56 -3.65
C ASN A 11 -6.19 14.55 -3.87
N GLU A 12 -7.41 14.07 -4.14
CA GLU A 12 -8.61 14.91 -4.24
C GLU A 12 -8.84 15.71 -2.96
N LEU A 13 -8.76 15.07 -1.79
CA LEU A 13 -8.87 15.74 -0.51
C LEU A 13 -7.76 16.78 -0.27
N ALA A 14 -6.53 16.47 -0.67
CA ALA A 14 -5.40 17.39 -0.57
C ALA A 14 -5.57 18.63 -1.48
N ILE A 15 -6.23 18.48 -2.62
CA ILE A 15 -6.60 19.59 -3.52
C ILE A 15 -7.70 20.45 -2.91
N LEU A 16 -8.74 19.82 -2.34
CA LEU A 16 -9.87 20.52 -1.72
C LEU A 16 -9.46 21.27 -0.45
N CYS A 17 -8.48 20.76 0.30
CA CYS A 17 -7.97 21.41 1.51
C CYS A 17 -6.43 21.46 1.57
N PRO A 18 -5.78 22.35 0.80
CA PRO A 18 -4.32 22.42 0.74
C PRO A 18 -3.67 22.74 2.09
N GLY A 19 -4.40 23.40 3.00
CA GLY A 19 -3.92 23.76 4.34
C GLY A 19 -3.80 22.59 5.33
N MET A 20 -4.44 21.44 5.07
CA MET A 20 -4.39 20.29 6.00
C MET A 20 -3.06 19.53 5.96
N VAL A 21 -2.36 19.58 4.82
CA VAL A 21 -1.06 18.91 4.61
C VAL A 21 -0.07 19.89 3.97
N PRO A 22 0.30 20.97 4.67
CA PRO A 22 1.01 22.11 4.08
C PRO A 22 2.46 21.79 3.68
N THR A 23 3.01 20.68 4.15
CA THR A 23 4.38 20.25 3.83
C THR A 23 4.37 18.86 3.25
N GLU A 24 5.37 18.56 2.40
CA GLU A 24 5.50 17.24 1.80
C GLU A 24 5.67 16.14 2.87
N ARG A 25 6.42 16.43 3.94
CA ARG A 25 6.56 15.52 5.08
C ARG A 25 5.20 15.21 5.73
N LYS A 26 4.40 16.23 6.05
CA LYS A 26 3.06 16.00 6.64
C LYS A 26 2.14 15.24 5.68
N LYS A 27 2.27 15.47 4.38
CA LYS A 27 1.53 14.75 3.34
C LYS A 27 1.89 13.27 3.31
N VAL A 28 3.19 12.95 3.37
CA VAL A 28 3.67 11.56 3.48
C VAL A 28 3.17 10.91 4.77
N GLU A 29 3.32 11.57 5.92
CA GLU A 29 2.86 11.05 7.21
C GLU A 29 1.35 10.78 7.21
N ALA A 30 0.54 11.72 6.68
CA ALA A 30 -0.90 11.57 6.55
C ALA A 30 -1.28 10.41 5.61
N TYR A 31 -0.57 10.27 4.48
CA TYR A 31 -0.80 9.18 3.55
C TYR A 31 -0.51 7.82 4.18
N ILE A 32 0.63 7.66 4.86
CA ILE A 32 1.03 6.42 5.55
C ILE A 32 0.03 6.07 6.64
N ARG A 33 -0.48 7.06 7.39
CA ARG A 33 -1.45 6.83 8.47
C ARG A 33 -2.73 6.13 8.00
N GLY A 34 -3.19 6.41 6.78
CA GLY A 34 -4.38 5.78 6.19
C GLY A 34 -4.13 4.51 5.39
N LEU A 35 -2.88 4.02 5.31
CA LEU A 35 -2.59 2.72 4.70
C LEU A 35 -3.10 1.57 5.58
N SER A 36 -3.41 0.44 4.95
CA SER A 36 -3.75 -0.78 5.66
C SER A 36 -2.55 -1.30 6.47
N GLU A 37 -2.80 -1.78 7.69
CA GLU A 37 -1.78 -2.30 8.61
C GLU A 37 -0.85 -3.36 7.98
N ASN A 38 -1.37 -4.13 7.02
CA ASN A 38 -0.62 -5.15 6.28
C ASN A 38 0.59 -4.61 5.49
N ILE A 39 0.65 -3.32 5.13
CA ILE A 39 1.81 -2.74 4.42
C ILE A 39 2.36 -1.50 5.12
N LYS A 40 1.63 -0.98 6.10
CA LYS A 40 1.92 0.30 6.75
C LYS A 40 3.25 0.26 7.49
N GLY A 41 3.55 -0.85 8.18
CA GLY A 41 4.82 -1.03 8.89
C GLY A 41 6.02 -0.94 7.93
N GLU A 42 5.95 -1.66 6.82
CA GLU A 42 7.00 -1.71 5.81
C GLU A 42 7.22 -0.36 5.12
N VAL A 43 6.14 0.34 4.75
CA VAL A 43 6.23 1.69 4.19
C VAL A 43 6.81 2.68 5.21
N THR A 44 6.38 2.61 6.47
CA THR A 44 6.89 3.48 7.55
C THR A 44 8.39 3.27 7.76
N SER A 45 8.82 2.02 7.87
CA SER A 45 10.25 1.66 8.08
C SER A 45 11.16 2.08 6.93
N SER A 46 10.60 2.33 5.74
CA SER A 46 11.38 2.71 4.56
C SER A 46 11.55 4.22 4.41
N GLU A 47 10.95 5.00 5.31
CA GLU A 47 11.07 6.47 5.41
C GLU A 47 11.02 7.17 4.03
N PRO A 48 9.88 7.10 3.33
CA PRO A 48 9.77 7.71 2.01
C PRO A 48 9.87 9.24 2.10
N ALA A 49 10.79 9.83 1.35
CA ALA A 49 11.00 11.28 1.33
C ALA A 49 9.89 12.07 0.62
N THR A 50 9.09 11.42 -0.24
CA THR A 50 8.05 12.05 -1.05
C THR A 50 6.79 11.19 -1.10
N LEU A 51 5.63 11.81 -1.35
CA LEU A 51 4.36 11.09 -1.47
C LEU A 51 4.43 10.06 -2.61
N SER A 52 5.00 10.43 -3.75
CA SER A 52 5.15 9.52 -4.90
C SER A 52 5.95 8.26 -4.54
N LYS A 53 7.02 8.40 -3.75
CA LYS A 53 7.78 7.24 -3.25
C LYS A 53 6.91 6.37 -2.36
N ALA A 54 6.16 6.97 -1.42
CA ALA A 54 5.24 6.23 -0.54
C ALA A 54 4.15 5.48 -1.32
N VAL A 55 3.54 6.11 -2.32
CA VAL A 55 2.52 5.50 -3.19
C VAL A 55 3.08 4.32 -3.96
N ARG A 56 4.24 4.48 -4.62
CA ARG A 56 4.89 3.41 -5.38
C ARG A 56 5.21 2.21 -4.49
N MET A 57 5.75 2.46 -3.30
CA MET A 57 6.05 1.40 -2.33
C MET A 57 4.79 0.66 -1.88
N ALA A 58 3.71 1.39 -1.57
CA ALA A 58 2.45 0.79 -1.18
C ALA A 58 1.87 -0.13 -2.28
N HIS A 59 1.96 0.29 -3.55
CA HIS A 59 1.52 -0.51 -4.69
C HIS A 59 2.33 -1.79 -4.82
N THR A 60 3.67 -1.68 -4.84
CA THR A 60 4.57 -2.83 -4.96
C THR A 60 4.37 -3.83 -3.82
N LEU A 61 4.23 -3.36 -2.58
CA LEU A 61 4.01 -4.24 -1.42
C LEU A 61 2.65 -4.95 -1.50
N MET A 62 1.60 -4.27 -1.97
CA MET A 62 0.29 -4.90 -2.13
C MET A 62 0.32 -6.00 -3.20
N GLU A 63 0.95 -5.73 -4.35
CA GLU A 63 1.14 -6.72 -5.43
C GLU A 63 1.95 -7.92 -4.94
N GLN A 64 3.04 -7.68 -4.21
CA GLN A 64 3.87 -8.76 -3.64
C GLN A 64 3.08 -9.64 -2.67
N LYS A 65 2.24 -9.06 -1.81
CA LYS A 65 1.45 -9.85 -0.83
C LYS A 65 0.33 -10.63 -1.51
N ILE A 66 -0.31 -10.07 -2.54
CA ILE A 66 -1.28 -10.82 -3.37
C ILE A 66 -0.58 -11.97 -4.09
N GLY A 67 0.58 -11.72 -4.70
CA GLY A 67 1.35 -12.73 -5.41
C GLY A 67 1.86 -13.86 -4.51
N HIS A 68 2.30 -13.55 -3.28
CA HIS A 68 2.66 -14.57 -2.28
C HIS A 68 1.46 -15.43 -1.92
N LYS A 69 0.32 -14.81 -1.59
CA LYS A 69 -0.90 -15.56 -1.24
C LYS A 69 -1.38 -16.46 -2.36
N ALA A 70 -1.32 -15.99 -3.61
CA ALA A 70 -1.67 -16.79 -4.79
C ALA A 70 -0.74 -18.01 -4.94
N ARG A 71 0.57 -17.82 -4.77
CA ARG A 71 1.56 -18.91 -4.79
C ARG A 71 1.33 -19.92 -3.66
N ASP A 72 1.04 -19.45 -2.46
CA ASP A 72 0.77 -20.32 -1.31
C ASP A 72 -0.50 -21.15 -1.53
N CYS A 73 -1.55 -20.54 -2.08
CA CYS A 73 -2.78 -21.22 -2.48
C CYS A 73 -2.50 -22.27 -3.57
N TRP A 74 -1.74 -21.91 -4.61
CA TRP A 74 -1.37 -22.82 -5.69
C TRP A 74 -0.61 -24.04 -5.17
N SER A 75 0.40 -23.83 -4.32
CA SER A 75 1.19 -24.91 -3.72
C SER A 75 0.34 -25.90 -2.93
N LYS A 76 -0.68 -25.43 -2.19
CA LYS A 76 -1.61 -26.30 -1.44
C LYS A 76 -2.50 -27.15 -2.35
N VAL A 77 -2.98 -26.58 -3.46
CA VAL A 77 -3.78 -27.31 -4.46
C VAL A 77 -2.96 -28.42 -5.10
N VAL A 78 -1.72 -28.12 -5.51
CA VAL A 78 -0.80 -29.12 -6.08
C VAL A 78 -0.50 -30.25 -5.08
N ALA A 79 -0.25 -29.90 -3.80
CA ALA A 79 0.03 -30.90 -2.77
C ALA A 79 -1.17 -31.82 -2.46
N THR A 80 -2.40 -31.32 -2.60
CA THR A 80 -3.62 -32.09 -2.31
C THR A 80 -4.04 -32.98 -3.50
N GLY A 81 -3.70 -32.59 -4.72
CA GLY A 81 -3.97 -33.37 -5.94
C GLY A 81 -3.10 -34.60 -6.15
N ALA A 82 -2.03 -34.79 -5.36
CA ALA A 82 -1.09 -35.90 -5.49
C ALA A 82 -1.48 -37.16 -4.67
N ASN A 83 -2.62 -37.16 -3.98
CA ASN A 83 -3.13 -38.29 -3.18
C ASN A 83 -4.33 -39.02 -3.81
N ALA A 84 -4.54 -38.91 -5.12
CA ALA A 84 -5.60 -39.62 -5.87
C ALA A 84 -5.03 -40.71 -6.78
#